data_AF-A0A0X8ICR9-F1
#
_entry.id   AF-A0A0X8ICR9-F1
#
_cell.length_a   1.000
_cell.length_b   1.000
_cell.length_c   1.000
_cell.angle_alpha   90.00
_cell.angle_beta   90.00
_cell.angle_gamma   90.00
#
_symmetry.space_group_name_H-M   'P 1'
#
loop_
_entity.id
_entity.type
_entity.pdbx_description
1 polymer ?
#
loop_
_entity_poly.entity_id
_entity_poly.type
_entity_poly.pdbx_seq_one_letter_code
_entity_poly.pdbx_strand_id
1 'polypeptide(L)'
;MFLIALLAATTAMTMKQMNDLKKLQEMKRRPKIITVEQCGSSITTRDFREGDYVGLATGSCTDGTPKRIIGIYALKEEGKKRRTPM
;
A
#
# COMPACT_ATOMS: atom_id res chain seq x y z
N MET A 1 -12.20 -7.65 -46.33
CA MET A 1 -11.86 -6.25 -45.99
C MET A 1 -12.64 -5.73 -44.78
N PHE A 2 -13.97 -5.75 -44.79
CA PHE A 2 -14.79 -5.21 -43.68
C PHE A 2 -14.53 -5.88 -42.32
N LEU A 3 -14.45 -7.22 -42.30
CA LEU A 3 -14.11 -7.98 -41.08
C LEU A 3 -12.74 -7.62 -40.50
N ILE A 4 -11.76 -7.32 -41.37
CA ILE A 4 -10.39 -6.97 -40.95
C ILE A 4 -10.37 -5.55 -40.35
N ALA A 5 -11.10 -4.61 -40.95
CA ALA A 5 -11.25 -3.26 -40.41
C ALA A 5 -11.96 -3.26 -39.05
N LEU A 6 -12.98 -4.10 -38.90
CA LEU A 6 -13.70 -4.26 -37.63
C LEU A 6 -12.81 -4.88 -36.54
N LEU A 7 -11.98 -5.86 -36.90
CA LEU A 7 -10.98 -6.44 -36.00
C LEU A 7 -9.93 -5.41 -35.57
N ALA A 8 -9.44 -4.58 -36.50
CA ALA A 8 -8.47 -3.53 -36.21
C ALA A 8 -9.04 -2.44 -35.29
N ALA A 9 -10.30 -2.04 -35.51
CA ALA A 9 -10.97 -1.06 -34.66
C ALA A 9 -11.19 -1.59 -33.23
N THR A 10 -11.65 -2.84 -33.10
CA THR A 10 -11.90 -3.47 -31.80
C THR A 10 -10.60 -3.70 -31.01
N THR A 11 -9.53 -4.14 -31.67
CA THR A 11 -8.21 -4.31 -31.03
C THR A 11 -7.59 -2.99 -30.58
N ALA A 12 -7.75 -1.91 -31.36
CA ALA A 12 -7.30 -0.58 -30.94
C ALA A 12 -8.07 -0.08 -29.70
N MET A 13 -9.38 -0.30 -29.64
CA MET A 13 -10.20 0.08 -28.48
C MET A 13 -9.83 -0.72 -27.22
N THR A 14 -9.59 -2.02 -27.33
CA THR A 14 -9.20 -2.85 -26.17
C THR A 14 -7.82 -2.47 -25.64
N MET A 15 -6.85 -2.16 -26.52
CA MET A 15 -5.54 -1.65 -26.09
C MET A 15 -5.65 -0.34 -25.31
N LYS A 16 -6.51 0.59 -25.76
CA LYS A 16 -6.76 1.86 -25.06
C LYS A 16 -7.37 1.61 -23.67
N GLN A 17 -8.38 0.75 -23.58
CA GLN A 17 -9.02 0.38 -22.32
C GLN A 17 -8.06 -0.26 -21.33
N MET A 18 -7.15 -1.13 -21.79
CA MET A 18 -6.14 -1.75 -20.93
C MET A 18 -5.14 -0.75 -20.35
N ASN A 19 -4.75 0.26 -21.11
CA ASN A 19 -3.84 1.31 -20.63
C ASN A 19 -4.49 2.19 -19.56
N ASP A 20 -5.76 2.57 -19.75
CA ASP A 20 -6.50 3.33 -18.75
C ASP A 20 -6.71 2.50 -17.47
N LEU A 21 -6.97 1.20 -17.59
CA LEU A 21 -7.08 0.29 -16.44
C LEU A 21 -5.77 0.20 -15.66
N LYS A 22 -4.62 0.06 -16.36
CA LYS A 22 -3.29 0.04 -15.73
C LYS A 22 -3.01 1.33 -14.98
N LYS A 23 -3.31 2.48 -15.58
CA LYS A 23 -3.10 3.80 -14.97
C LYS A 23 -3.96 3.98 -13.72
N LEU A 24 -5.22 3.53 -13.77
CA LEU A 24 -6.11 3.53 -12.60
C LEU A 24 -5.61 2.57 -11.50
N GLN A 25 -5.09 1.40 -11.88
CA GLN A 25 -4.56 0.41 -10.94
C GLN A 25 -3.27 0.91 -10.27
N GLU A 26 -2.41 1.63 -10.99
CA GLU A 26 -1.23 2.30 -10.43
C GLU A 26 -1.62 3.42 -9.46
N MET A 27 -2.64 4.23 -9.78
CA MET A 27 -3.14 5.26 -8.85
C MET A 27 -3.84 4.67 -7.62
N LYS A 28 -4.44 3.48 -7.74
CA LYS A 28 -5.10 2.79 -6.62
C LYS A 28 -4.13 2.07 -5.69
N ARG A 29 -2.87 1.92 -6.10
CA ARG A 29 -1.78 1.33 -5.29
C ARG A 29 -1.27 2.34 -4.26
N ARG A 30 -2.18 2.85 -3.42
CA ARG A 30 -1.82 3.73 -2.30
C ARG A 30 -0.87 2.95 -1.38
N PRO A 31 0.29 3.54 -1.01
CA PRO A 31 1.22 2.86 -0.12
C PRO A 31 0.54 2.61 1.22
N LYS A 32 0.75 1.42 1.78
CA LYS A 32 0.18 1.07 3.09
C LYS A 32 0.92 1.89 4.15
N ILE A 33 0.20 2.78 4.84
CA ILE A 33 0.78 3.60 5.90
C ILE A 33 0.70 2.82 7.22
N ILE A 34 1.84 2.72 7.90
CA ILE A 34 1.97 2.08 9.21
C ILE A 34 2.45 3.07 10.26
N THR A 35 2.02 2.84 11.49
CA THR A 35 2.48 3.54 12.69
C THR A 35 3.40 2.61 13.47
N VAL A 36 4.54 3.14 13.91
CA VAL A 36 5.53 2.42 14.71
C VAL A 36 5.47 2.96 16.14
N GLU A 37 5.25 2.05 17.08
CA GLU A 37 5.13 2.34 18.50
C GLU A 37 6.28 1.70 19.26
N GLN A 38 6.82 2.43 20.23
CA GLN A 38 7.84 1.96 21.15
C GLN A 38 7.23 1.71 22.53
N CYS A 39 7.56 0.55 23.10
CA CYS A 39 7.32 0.21 24.50
C CYS A 39 8.63 -0.22 25.15
N GLY A 40 9.24 0.65 25.96
CA GLY A 40 10.58 0.41 26.50
C GLY A 40 11.59 0.08 25.40
N SER A 41 12.15 -1.13 25.43
CA SER A 41 13.08 -1.65 24.41
C SER A 41 12.41 -2.33 23.21
N SER A 42 11.09 -2.53 23.26
CA SER A 42 10.33 -3.20 22.19
C SER A 42 9.75 -2.20 21.19
N ILE A 43 9.69 -2.61 19.93
CA ILE A 43 9.07 -1.84 18.84
C ILE A 43 7.97 -2.69 18.21
N THR A 44 6.79 -2.11 18.06
CA THR A 44 5.63 -2.75 17.42
C THR A 44 5.11 -1.89 16.28
N THR A 45 4.59 -2.52 15.23
CA THR A 45 3.99 -1.83 14.09
C THR A 45 2.49 -2.09 14.04
N ARG A 46 1.70 -1.08 13.69
CA ARG A 46 0.25 -1.21 13.44
C ARG A 46 -0.17 -0.38 12.24
N ASP A 47 -1.40 -0.58 11.79
CA ASP A 47 -1.98 0.26 10.75
C ASP A 47 -2.17 1.69 11.27
N PHE A 48 -1.91 2.67 10.38
CA PHE A 48 -2.11 4.08 10.68
C PHE A 48 -3.58 4.38 10.97
N ARG A 49 -3.82 5.24 11.95
CA ARG A 49 -5.14 5.77 12.29
C ARG A 49 -5.12 7.29 12.22
N GLU A 50 -6.23 7.88 11.81
CA GLU A 50 -6.37 9.34 11.85
C GLU A 50 -6.17 9.85 13.28
N GLY A 51 -5.36 10.89 13.43
CA GLY A 51 -4.94 11.43 14.72
C GLY A 51 -3.61 10.87 15.25
N ASP A 52 -3.02 9.86 14.61
CA ASP A 52 -1.65 9.44 14.94
C ASP A 52 -0.63 10.51 14.55
N TYR A 53 0.27 10.85 15.47
CA TYR A 53 1.44 11.68 15.21
C TYR A 53 2.63 11.21 16.04
N VAL A 54 3.84 11.52 15.56
CA VAL A 54 5.08 11.14 16.25
C VAL A 54 5.18 11.86 17.59
N GLY A 55 5.47 11.11 18.65
CA GLY A 55 5.50 11.58 20.03
C GLY A 55 4.20 11.38 20.81
N LEU A 56 3.09 11.01 20.14
CA LEU A 56 1.83 10.69 20.83
C LEU A 56 2.02 9.49 21.75
N ALA A 57 1.65 9.64 23.03
CA ALA A 57 1.54 8.53 23.96
C ALA A 57 0.18 7.84 23.78
N THR A 58 0.18 6.59 23.32
CA THR A 58 -1.05 5.83 23.02
C THR A 58 -1.53 4.96 24.19
N GLY A 59 -0.73 4.89 25.27
CA GLY A 59 -1.06 4.17 26.49
C GLY A 59 0.17 3.88 27.33
N SER A 60 0.09 2.83 28.13
CA SER A 60 1.19 2.35 28.97
C SER A 60 1.58 0.93 28.57
N CYS A 61 2.88 0.67 28.67
CA CYS A 61 3.49 -0.63 28.49
C CYS A 61 3.31 -1.49 29.74
N THR A 62 3.57 -2.79 29.62
CA THR A 62 3.49 -3.73 30.76
C THR A 62 4.49 -3.42 31.87
N ASP A 63 5.57 -2.72 31.55
CA ASP A 63 6.59 -2.22 32.49
C ASP A 63 6.26 -0.84 33.07
N GLY A 64 5.07 -0.28 32.77
CA GLY A 64 4.63 1.03 33.23
C GLY A 64 5.19 2.22 32.46
N THR A 65 6.09 1.99 31.48
CA THR A 65 6.59 3.08 30.63
C THR A 65 5.51 3.54 29.64
N PRO A 66 5.53 4.81 29.18
CA PRO A 66 4.56 5.28 28.21
C PRO A 66 4.83 4.66 26.83
N LYS A 67 3.79 4.07 26.23
CA LYS A 67 3.81 3.61 24.85
C LYS A 67 3.73 4.81 23.92
N ARG A 68 4.76 5.05 23.11
CA ARG A 68 4.85 6.25 22.25
C ARG A 68 4.94 5.88 20.78
N ILE A 69 4.29 6.67 19.93
CA ILE A 69 4.51 6.62 18.49
C ILE A 69 5.87 7.23 18.19
N ILE A 70 6.76 6.46 17.57
CA ILE A 70 8.12 6.91 17.20
C ILE A 70 8.29 7.14 15.70
N GLY A 71 7.31 6.76 14.88
CA GLY A 71 7.36 6.98 13.44
C GLY A 71 6.09 6.59 12.72
N ILE A 72 5.87 7.20 11.55
CA ILE A 72 4.80 6.87 10.62
C ILE A 72 5.44 6.70 9.24
N TYR A 73 5.25 5.54 8.62
CA TYR A 73 5.94 5.17 7.40
C TYR A 73 4.97 4.70 6.32
N ALA A 74 5.23 5.12 5.08
CA ALA A 74 4.55 4.60 3.90
C ALA A 74 5.31 3.38 3.37
N LEU A 75 4.73 2.19 3.50
CA LEU A 75 5.27 0.99 2.88
C LEU A 75 4.90 1.00 1.39
N LYS A 76 5.92 1.04 0.55
CA LYS A 76 5.77 0.74 -0.86
C LYS A 76 5.51 -0.76 -0.98
N GLU A 77 4.35 -1.15 -1.52
CA GLU A 77 4.16 -2.54 -1.92
C GLU A 77 5.20 -2.88 -2.99
N GLU A 78 6.28 -3.54 -2.61
CA GLU A 78 7.04 -4.34 -3.55
C GLU A 78 6.13 -5.52 -3.92
N GLY A 79 5.59 -5.47 -5.14
CA GLY A 79 4.65 -6.49 -5.61
C GLY A 79 5.22 -7.87 -5.33
N LYS A 80 4.48 -8.68 -4.54
CA LYS A 80 4.80 -10.07 -4.23
C LYS A 80 5.35 -10.73 -5.49
N LYS A 81 6.67 -10.90 -5.57
CA LYS A 81 7.31 -11.74 -6.57
C LYS A 81 6.78 -13.13 -6.27
N ARG A 82 5.86 -13.63 -7.11
CA ARG A 82 5.34 -15.00 -7.03
C ARG A 82 6.56 -15.90 -6.85
N ARG A 83 6.71 -16.50 -5.68
CA ARG A 83 7.63 -17.63 -5.50
C ARG A 83 7.02 -18.74 -6.34
N THR A 84 7.54 -18.92 -7.54
CA THR A 84 7.28 -20.12 -8.34
C THR A 84 7.85 -21.28 -7.52
N PRO A 85 7.04 -22.27 -7.09
CA PRO A 85 7.60 -23.49 -6.54
C PRO A 85 8.40 -24.16 -7.67
N MET A 86 9.65 -24.49 -7.34
CA MET A 86 10.56 -25.25 -8.20
C MET A 86 10.24 -26.74 -8.05
#